data_AF-A0A7Y2NKR2-F1
#
_entry.id   AF-A0A7Y2NKR2-F1
#
_cell.length_a   1.000
_cell.length_b   1.000
_cell.length_c   1.000
_cell.angle_alpha   90.00
_cell.angle_beta   90.00
_cell.angle_gamma   90.00
#
_symmetry.space_group_name_H-M   'P 1'
#
loop_
_entity.id
_entity.type
_entity.pdbx_description
1 polymer ?
#
loop_
_entity_poly.entity_id
_entity_poly.type
_entity_poly.pdbx_seq_one_letter_code
_entity_poly.pdbx_strand_id
1 'polypeptide(L)'
;MRKITFILGFIILFSSDFYGQTKRVKITVDWSDQAHENLVEVRDPADNLLLTICNNIETAVPDDNCFNTTGTENTYAATYDLGCLPIVPTNITKEFYIILKSADNLPWNSGSVIVNVAGDDSPIYDGSGVDATGETHDFIVRDDGSSLFCDSDDFPDSDNDGVIDFVDQDDDNDGILDTQEGLELNQFDCLVPSLSFEDGEYVLGTGLGPGLLGAVYRFENAVNDDFNDDDYDVLLKIVEIDNTIIEILDDDSAGGPDDPSTPAFLQSALTFTGTGVPGVTYEFTIVDDGELVDVDGNYNPSANIFRIGGTTWDCDGTIDFQESVRYYNPSAFGLDNPTSLTTDMYDEPGEDNDGAGITAGTATYNGFSTNTILRSYFQFSNNQFRIRMQLKKTTTASQTRLYAMSFTQCDIFDYKAPTLTILQGKDTDGDLVD
;
A
#
# COMPACT_ATOMS: atom_id res chain seq x y z
N MET A 1 28.81 -54.35 -47.17
CA MET A 1 29.08 -53.42 -46.06
C MET A 1 27.86 -52.51 -45.92
N ARG A 2 27.01 -52.76 -44.92
CA ARG A 2 25.77 -52.01 -44.68
C ARG A 2 26.12 -50.70 -43.96
N LYS A 3 25.68 -49.57 -44.50
CA LYS A 3 25.78 -48.25 -43.88
C LYS A 3 24.81 -48.20 -42.69
N ILE A 4 25.34 -47.99 -41.49
CA ILE A 4 24.57 -47.70 -40.28
C ILE A 4 24.42 -46.18 -40.23
N THR A 5 23.20 -45.70 -40.44
CA THR A 5 22.84 -44.29 -40.25
C THR A 5 22.52 -44.09 -38.77
N PHE A 6 23.36 -43.33 -38.05
CA PHE A 6 23.06 -42.86 -36.70
C PHE A 6 22.03 -41.73 -36.79
N ILE A 7 20.82 -41.98 -36.28
CA ILE A 7 19.82 -40.94 -36.06
C ILE A 7 20.11 -40.38 -34.66
N LEU A 8 20.64 -39.16 -34.61
CA LEU A 8 20.83 -38.41 -33.38
C LEU A 8 19.46 -37.88 -32.94
N GLY A 9 18.83 -38.57 -31.98
CA GLY A 9 17.58 -38.12 -31.37
C GLY A 9 17.87 -36.91 -30.46
N PHE A 10 17.41 -35.73 -30.85
CA PHE A 10 17.39 -34.55 -30.01
C PHE A 10 16.32 -34.76 -28.92
N ILE A 11 16.72 -35.14 -27.72
CA ILE A 11 15.85 -35.11 -26.55
C ILE A 11 15.74 -33.65 -26.16
N ILE A 12 14.63 -33.02 -26.52
CA ILE A 12 14.23 -31.71 -25.97
C ILE A 12 13.82 -32.00 -24.52
N LEU A 13 14.74 -31.73 -23.59
CA LEU A 13 14.42 -31.61 -22.18
C LEU A 13 13.53 -30.36 -22.05
N PHE A 14 12.23 -30.57 -21.87
CA PHE A 14 11.38 -29.54 -21.30
C PHE A 14 11.85 -29.35 -19.85
N SER A 15 12.50 -28.23 -19.55
CA SER A 15 12.53 -27.73 -18.18
C SER A 15 11.09 -27.38 -17.85
N SER A 16 10.48 -28.17 -16.96
CA SER A 16 9.37 -27.64 -16.18
C SER A 16 10.03 -26.68 -15.20
N ASP A 17 9.77 -25.39 -15.38
CA ASP A 17 10.01 -24.45 -14.30
C ASP A 17 9.06 -24.91 -13.17
N PHE A 18 9.63 -25.54 -12.15
CA PHE A 18 8.95 -25.75 -10.88
C PHE A 18 8.90 -24.37 -10.24
N TYR A 19 7.80 -23.64 -10.46
CA TYR A 19 7.46 -22.53 -9.58
C TYR A 19 7.18 -23.14 -8.21
N GLY A 20 8.00 -22.82 -7.21
CA GLY A 20 7.78 -23.28 -5.84
C GLY A 20 6.45 -22.73 -5.35
N GLN A 21 5.54 -23.61 -4.94
CA GLN A 21 4.25 -23.22 -4.37
C GLN A 21 4.44 -22.89 -2.88
N THR A 22 4.06 -21.68 -2.46
CA THR A 22 4.10 -21.25 -1.05
C THR A 22 2.86 -21.76 -0.27
N LYS A 23 2.82 -21.71 1.07
CA LYS A 23 1.57 -21.96 1.84
C LYS A 23 0.83 -20.66 2.18
N ARG A 24 1.27 -19.54 1.61
CA ARG A 24 0.70 -18.23 1.86
C ARG A 24 -0.71 -18.18 1.29
N VAL A 25 -1.66 -17.72 2.10
CA VAL A 25 -3.06 -17.58 1.71
C VAL A 25 -3.42 -16.11 1.68
N LYS A 26 -3.89 -15.65 0.52
CA LYS A 26 -4.49 -14.32 0.38
C LYS A 26 -5.94 -14.48 -0.01
N ILE A 27 -6.80 -13.66 0.58
CA ILE A 27 -8.20 -13.60 0.23
C ILE A 27 -8.48 -12.20 -0.29
N THR A 28 -8.76 -12.10 -1.58
CA THR A 28 -9.14 -10.85 -2.22
C THR A 28 -10.64 -10.83 -2.40
N VAL A 29 -11.27 -9.73 -1.96
CA VAL A 29 -12.66 -9.42 -2.29
C VAL A 29 -12.68 -8.24 -3.25
N ASP A 30 -13.59 -8.28 -4.21
CA ASP A 30 -13.89 -7.16 -5.10
C ASP A 30 -15.40 -7.11 -5.29
N TRP A 31 -16.05 -6.19 -4.58
CA TRP A 31 -17.47 -5.89 -4.65
C TRP A 31 -17.64 -4.53 -5.28
N SER A 32 -18.18 -4.51 -6.50
CA SER A 32 -18.35 -3.27 -7.26
C SER A 32 -19.75 -2.64 -7.10
N ASP A 33 -20.66 -3.36 -6.45
CA ASP A 33 -21.99 -2.86 -6.09
C ASP A 33 -22.49 -3.53 -4.80
N GLN A 34 -23.30 -2.81 -4.02
CA GLN A 34 -23.91 -3.26 -2.77
C GLN A 34 -22.93 -3.90 -1.77
N ALA A 35 -21.68 -3.44 -1.73
CA ALA A 35 -20.63 -4.00 -0.86
C ALA A 35 -21.02 -4.10 0.63
N HIS A 36 -21.88 -3.21 1.12
CA HIS A 36 -22.37 -3.21 2.50
C HIS A 36 -23.26 -4.42 2.86
N GLU A 37 -23.83 -5.11 1.87
CA GLU A 37 -24.67 -6.30 2.09
C GLU A 37 -23.84 -7.59 2.21
N ASN A 38 -22.57 -7.55 1.80
CA ASN A 38 -21.73 -8.73 1.60
C ASN A 38 -20.87 -9.04 2.84
N LEU A 39 -20.67 -10.32 3.12
CA LEU A 39 -19.80 -10.81 4.19
C LEU A 39 -19.10 -12.09 3.77
N VAL A 40 -17.82 -12.22 4.14
CA VAL A 40 -17.07 -13.46 4.04
C VAL A 40 -16.54 -13.81 5.42
N GLU A 41 -16.78 -15.03 5.88
CA GLU A 41 -16.11 -15.58 7.06
C GLU A 41 -15.08 -16.62 6.63
N VAL A 42 -13.87 -16.54 7.16
CA VAL A 42 -12.81 -17.52 6.93
C VAL A 42 -12.68 -18.39 8.17
N ARG A 43 -12.67 -19.72 7.99
CA ARG A 43 -12.66 -20.68 9.09
C ARG A 43 -11.64 -21.77 8.90
N ASP A 44 -11.13 -22.25 10.03
CA ASP A 44 -10.22 -23.39 10.09
C ASP A 44 -10.97 -24.74 10.08
N PRO A 45 -10.27 -25.88 9.94
CA PRO A 45 -10.88 -27.21 10.01
C PRO A 45 -11.59 -27.56 11.34
N ALA A 46 -11.29 -26.82 12.42
CA ALA A 46 -11.91 -26.96 13.73
C ALA A 46 -13.15 -26.06 13.91
N ASP A 47 -13.58 -25.38 12.84
CA ASP A 47 -14.68 -24.42 12.78
C ASP A 47 -14.43 -23.10 13.56
N ASN A 48 -13.19 -22.82 13.95
CA ASN A 48 -12.81 -21.53 14.52
C ASN A 48 -12.88 -20.44 13.44
N LEU A 49 -13.38 -19.27 13.81
CA LEU A 49 -13.40 -18.09 12.95
C LEU A 49 -12.01 -17.45 12.96
N LEU A 50 -11.39 -17.34 11.78
CA LEU A 50 -10.08 -16.71 11.60
C LEU A 50 -10.22 -15.23 11.23
N LEU A 51 -11.15 -14.93 10.30
CA LEU A 51 -11.31 -13.60 9.75
C LEU A 51 -12.75 -13.39 9.32
N THR A 52 -13.24 -12.17 9.51
CA THR A 52 -14.50 -11.68 8.95
C THR A 52 -14.18 -10.53 8.00
N ILE A 53 -14.55 -10.67 6.73
CA ILE A 53 -14.36 -9.65 5.69
C ILE A 53 -15.72 -9.05 5.35
N CYS A 54 -15.81 -7.74 5.48
CA CYS A 54 -16.93 -6.94 5.03
C CYS A 54 -16.45 -5.51 4.78
N ASN A 55 -17.32 -4.70 4.18
CA ASN A 55 -17.08 -3.28 4.04
C ASN A 55 -17.23 -2.58 5.41
N ASN A 56 -16.13 -2.50 6.16
CA ASN A 56 -16.07 -1.85 7.46
C ASN A 56 -15.39 -0.49 7.39
N ILE A 57 -15.58 0.27 6.30
CA ILE A 57 -15.05 1.66 6.18
C ILE A 57 -15.22 2.34 7.53
N GLU A 58 -14.11 2.83 8.07
CA GLU A 58 -14.01 3.53 9.34
C GLU A 58 -14.75 4.87 9.25
N THR A 59 -16.07 4.80 9.08
CA THR A 59 -16.97 5.93 9.25
C THR A 59 -17.14 6.19 10.75
N ALA A 60 -17.70 7.34 11.10
CA ALA A 60 -18.05 7.69 12.48
C ALA A 60 -18.97 6.67 13.19
N VAL A 61 -19.52 5.67 12.49
CA VAL A 61 -20.25 4.52 13.05
C VAL A 61 -19.66 3.21 12.49
N PRO A 62 -18.68 2.59 13.19
CA PRO A 62 -17.88 1.46 12.69
C PRO A 62 -18.66 0.20 12.27
N ASP A 63 -19.91 0.04 12.72
CA ASP A 63 -20.68 -1.20 12.55
C ASP A 63 -21.89 -1.09 11.60
N ASP A 64 -22.22 0.10 11.08
CA ASP A 64 -23.51 0.28 10.35
C ASP A 64 -23.45 -0.17 8.87
N ASN A 65 -22.24 -0.33 8.31
CA ASN A 65 -22.00 -0.65 6.89
C ASN A 65 -21.55 -2.09 6.62
N CYS A 66 -21.27 -2.89 7.65
CA CYS A 66 -20.85 -4.28 7.50
C CYS A 66 -22.06 -5.23 7.58
N PHE A 67 -22.31 -5.97 6.50
CA PHE A 67 -23.37 -6.98 6.42
C PHE A 67 -24.76 -6.47 6.83
N ASN A 68 -25.19 -5.38 6.20
CA ASN A 68 -26.46 -4.71 6.45
C ASN A 68 -27.28 -4.57 5.16
N THR A 69 -28.60 -4.58 5.26
CA THR A 69 -29.52 -4.30 4.13
C THR A 69 -29.65 -2.81 3.81
N THR A 70 -28.98 -1.97 4.59
CA THR A 70 -28.92 -0.52 4.42
C THR A 70 -27.48 -0.09 4.56
N GLY A 71 -26.96 0.62 3.56
CA GLY A 71 -25.64 1.21 3.58
C GLY A 71 -25.51 2.28 2.50
N THR A 72 -24.51 3.14 2.62
CA THR A 72 -24.25 4.21 1.65
C THR A 72 -23.14 3.88 0.66
N GLU A 73 -22.29 2.91 1.02
CA GLU A 73 -21.11 2.53 0.25
C GLU A 73 -21.41 1.28 -0.60
N ASN A 74 -21.20 1.43 -1.91
CA ASN A 74 -21.53 0.38 -2.88
C ASN A 74 -20.30 -0.43 -3.30
N THR A 75 -19.09 0.09 -3.08
CA THR A 75 -17.84 -0.51 -3.54
C THR A 75 -16.93 -0.86 -2.38
N TYR A 76 -16.26 -2.02 -2.48
CA TYR A 76 -15.22 -2.44 -1.56
C TYR A 76 -14.33 -3.47 -2.25
N ALA A 77 -13.05 -3.18 -2.39
CA ALA A 77 -12.08 -4.14 -2.89
C ALA A 77 -10.85 -4.11 -2.00
N ALA A 78 -10.45 -5.26 -1.49
CA ALA A 78 -9.30 -5.38 -0.61
C ALA A 78 -8.75 -6.81 -0.62
N THR A 79 -7.45 -6.92 -0.44
CA THR A 79 -6.74 -8.18 -0.22
C THR A 79 -6.36 -8.28 1.25
N TYR A 80 -6.76 -9.38 1.85
CA TYR A 80 -6.37 -9.81 3.18
C TYR A 80 -5.25 -10.82 3.02
N ASP A 81 -4.11 -10.55 3.60
CA ASP A 81 -2.99 -11.48 3.66
C ASP A 81 -3.05 -12.24 4.98
N LEU A 82 -3.36 -13.54 4.93
CA LEU A 82 -3.44 -14.38 6.13
C LEU A 82 -2.08 -15.00 6.48
N GLY A 83 -1.01 -14.62 5.78
CA GLY A 83 0.28 -15.26 5.92
C GLY A 83 0.23 -16.74 5.53
N CYS A 84 1.08 -17.56 6.14
CA CYS A 84 1.09 -19.00 5.89
C CYS A 84 0.17 -19.72 6.88
N LEU A 85 -0.90 -20.32 6.37
CA LEU A 85 -1.79 -21.15 7.18
C LEU A 85 -1.20 -22.56 7.40
N PRO A 86 -1.47 -23.21 8.54
CA PRO A 86 -0.93 -24.54 8.82
C PRO A 86 -1.45 -25.57 7.82
N ILE A 87 -0.59 -26.52 7.43
CA ILE A 87 -1.00 -27.61 6.54
C ILE A 87 -2.04 -28.45 7.25
N VAL A 88 -3.19 -28.66 6.61
CA VAL A 88 -4.19 -29.60 7.10
C VAL A 88 -3.65 -31.02 6.91
N PRO A 89 -3.43 -31.80 7.99
CA PRO A 89 -2.98 -33.18 7.88
C PRO A 89 -3.92 -34.01 6.99
N THR A 90 -3.35 -34.86 6.13
CA THR A 90 -4.10 -35.68 5.15
C THR A 90 -5.15 -36.64 5.76
N ASN A 91 -5.20 -36.76 7.08
CA ASN A 91 -6.16 -37.57 7.84
C ASN A 91 -7.35 -36.77 8.43
N ILE A 92 -7.40 -35.44 8.25
CA ILE A 92 -8.56 -34.61 8.62
C ILE A 92 -9.53 -34.55 7.45
N THR A 93 -10.84 -34.59 7.73
CA THR A 93 -11.91 -34.60 6.71
C THR A 93 -12.45 -33.21 6.36
N LYS A 94 -11.95 -32.18 7.01
CA LYS A 94 -12.32 -30.77 6.80
C LYS A 94 -11.07 -30.00 6.42
N GLU A 95 -11.19 -29.16 5.41
CA GLU A 95 -10.15 -28.23 4.97
C GLU A 95 -10.46 -26.84 5.54
N PHE A 96 -9.63 -25.84 5.24
CA PHE A 96 -10.05 -24.46 5.47
C PHE A 96 -11.21 -24.14 4.55
N TYR A 97 -12.07 -23.23 4.98
CA TYR A 97 -13.23 -22.87 4.19
C TYR A 97 -13.64 -21.43 4.42
N ILE A 98 -14.34 -20.90 3.42
CA ILE A 98 -15.00 -19.61 3.50
C ILE A 98 -16.52 -19.80 3.56
N ILE A 99 -17.20 -18.86 4.19
CA ILE A 99 -18.66 -18.73 4.15
C ILE A 99 -18.98 -17.38 3.52
N LEU A 100 -19.62 -17.41 2.35
CA LEU A 100 -20.07 -16.23 1.63
C LEU A 100 -21.52 -15.92 2.00
N LYS A 101 -21.84 -14.69 2.40
CA LYS A 101 -23.20 -14.30 2.79
C LYS A 101 -23.64 -13.01 2.10
N SER A 102 -24.97 -12.86 1.97
CA SER A 102 -25.63 -11.59 1.65
C SER A 102 -26.75 -11.27 2.66
N ALA A 103 -26.74 -10.07 3.22
CA ALA A 103 -27.69 -9.63 4.25
C ALA A 103 -29.14 -9.59 3.74
N ASP A 104 -29.34 -9.29 2.46
CA ASP A 104 -30.64 -9.09 1.84
C ASP A 104 -31.31 -10.39 1.35
N ASN A 105 -30.60 -11.52 1.46
CA ASN A 105 -30.97 -12.83 0.90
C ASN A 105 -31.07 -12.89 -0.63
N LEU A 106 -30.29 -12.07 -1.33
CA LEU A 106 -30.10 -12.14 -2.77
C LEU A 106 -28.64 -12.48 -3.12
N PRO A 107 -28.40 -13.10 -4.30
CA PRO A 107 -27.06 -13.22 -4.85
C PRO A 107 -26.41 -11.85 -5.04
N TRP A 108 -25.07 -11.81 -4.97
CA TRP A 108 -24.34 -10.57 -5.20
C TRP A 108 -24.59 -10.03 -6.62
N ASN A 109 -24.91 -8.74 -6.73
CA ASN A 109 -25.22 -8.09 -8.01
C ASN A 109 -23.96 -7.90 -8.87
N SER A 110 -22.80 -7.70 -8.23
CA SER A 110 -21.48 -7.77 -8.85
C SER A 110 -20.42 -7.86 -7.76
N GLY A 111 -19.86 -9.06 -7.58
CA GLY A 111 -18.86 -9.30 -6.56
C GLY A 111 -18.05 -10.53 -6.84
N SER A 112 -16.83 -10.56 -6.32
CA SER A 112 -16.00 -11.75 -6.34
C SER A 112 -15.20 -11.93 -5.06
N VAL A 113 -14.92 -13.19 -4.74
CA VAL A 113 -13.90 -13.60 -3.78
C VAL A 113 -12.91 -14.48 -4.50
N ILE A 114 -11.64 -14.14 -4.40
CA ILE A 114 -10.52 -14.92 -4.91
C ILE A 114 -9.76 -15.43 -3.70
N VAL A 115 -9.61 -16.75 -3.60
CA VAL A 115 -8.71 -17.38 -2.64
C VAL A 115 -7.44 -17.72 -3.40
N ASN A 116 -6.36 -17.00 -3.11
CA ASN A 116 -5.04 -17.32 -3.58
C ASN A 116 -4.37 -18.23 -2.56
N VAL A 117 -4.11 -19.47 -2.95
CA VAL A 117 -3.26 -20.38 -2.18
C VAL A 117 -2.00 -20.61 -2.99
N ALA A 118 -0.84 -20.34 -2.42
CA ALA A 118 0.43 -20.65 -3.07
C ALA A 118 0.72 -19.92 -4.39
N GLY A 119 0.09 -18.75 -4.61
CA GLY A 119 0.17 -18.06 -5.91
C GLY A 119 -0.77 -18.63 -6.98
N ASP A 120 -1.61 -19.62 -6.66
CA ASP A 120 -2.69 -20.08 -7.53
C ASP A 120 -3.99 -19.38 -7.17
N ASP A 121 -4.47 -18.53 -8.07
CA ASP A 121 -5.78 -17.87 -7.98
C ASP A 121 -6.87 -18.87 -8.33
N SER A 122 -7.22 -19.74 -7.38
CA SER A 122 -8.33 -20.65 -7.56
C SER A 122 -8.86 -21.22 -6.25
N PRO A 123 -10.19 -21.23 -6.06
CA PRO A 123 -11.24 -20.81 -7.00
C PRO A 123 -11.68 -19.33 -6.85
N ILE A 124 -12.35 -18.81 -7.89
CA ILE A 124 -13.02 -17.50 -7.89
C ILE A 124 -14.52 -17.73 -7.66
N TYR A 125 -15.10 -17.09 -6.65
CA TYR A 125 -16.52 -17.18 -6.31
C TYR A 125 -17.24 -15.88 -6.63
N ASP A 126 -18.36 -15.92 -7.34
CA ASP A 126 -19.09 -14.75 -7.85
C ASP A 126 -20.33 -14.37 -7.02
N GLY A 127 -20.57 -15.08 -5.91
CA GLY A 127 -21.74 -14.84 -5.06
C GLY A 127 -23.08 -15.27 -5.66
N SER A 128 -23.10 -16.07 -6.73
CA SER A 128 -24.35 -16.43 -7.43
C SER A 128 -25.33 -17.29 -6.61
N GLY A 129 -24.88 -17.98 -5.56
CA GLY A 129 -25.68 -18.85 -4.69
C GLY A 129 -25.89 -18.36 -3.26
N VAL A 130 -25.39 -17.16 -2.92
CA VAL A 130 -25.30 -16.70 -1.52
C VAL A 130 -26.61 -16.10 -1.01
N ASP A 131 -26.84 -16.23 0.29
CA ASP A 131 -27.94 -15.62 1.03
C ASP A 131 -27.49 -15.30 2.49
N ALA A 132 -28.42 -14.93 3.37
CA ALA A 132 -28.04 -14.57 4.75
C ALA A 132 -27.62 -15.77 5.61
N THR A 133 -27.91 -17.01 5.17
CA THR A 133 -27.51 -18.24 5.87
C THR A 133 -26.09 -18.66 5.49
N GLY A 134 -25.69 -18.34 4.26
CA GLY A 134 -24.33 -18.47 3.77
C GLY A 134 -24.05 -19.71 2.94
N GLU A 135 -23.22 -19.54 1.92
CA GLU A 135 -22.70 -20.62 1.07
C GLU A 135 -21.26 -20.96 1.51
N THR A 136 -20.99 -22.25 1.75
CA THR A 136 -19.68 -22.71 2.22
C THR A 136 -18.84 -23.25 1.06
N HIS A 137 -17.57 -22.83 1.01
CA HIS A 137 -16.62 -23.35 0.05
C HIS A 137 -15.27 -23.68 0.70
N ASP A 138 -14.80 -24.89 0.45
CA ASP A 138 -13.51 -25.38 0.94
C ASP A 138 -12.37 -24.92 0.03
N PHE A 139 -11.20 -24.67 0.61
CA PHE A 139 -9.94 -24.46 -0.10
C PHE A 139 -8.79 -25.22 0.57
N ILE A 140 -7.86 -25.73 -0.23
CA ILE A 140 -6.83 -26.66 0.24
C ILE A 140 -5.50 -25.94 0.40
N VAL A 141 -5.00 -25.87 1.63
CA VAL A 141 -3.62 -25.45 1.91
C VAL A 141 -2.71 -26.68 1.89
N ARG A 142 -1.88 -26.82 0.85
CA ARG A 142 -0.94 -27.94 0.70
C ARG A 142 0.50 -27.46 0.75
N ASP A 143 1.35 -28.31 1.32
CA ASP A 143 2.80 -28.21 1.17
C ASP A 143 3.26 -29.13 0.05
N ASP A 144 4.01 -28.60 -0.91
CA ASP A 144 4.72 -29.43 -1.88
C ASP A 144 6.18 -29.71 -1.46
N GLY A 145 6.60 -29.18 -0.30
CA GLY A 145 7.94 -29.35 0.25
C GLY A 145 9.02 -28.59 -0.51
N SER A 146 8.65 -27.60 -1.33
CA SER A 146 9.59 -26.83 -2.17
C SER A 146 9.65 -25.33 -1.84
N SER A 147 8.91 -24.87 -0.82
CA SER A 147 8.79 -23.46 -0.45
C SER A 147 9.89 -23.01 0.51
N LEU A 148 10.54 -21.89 0.19
CA LEU A 148 11.48 -21.13 1.05
C LEU A 148 10.77 -20.10 1.95
N PHE A 149 9.43 -20.02 1.92
CA PHE A 149 8.66 -18.89 2.46
C PHE A 149 7.64 -19.32 3.52
N CYS A 150 7.68 -20.57 4.01
CA CYS A 150 6.75 -21.12 5.02
C CYS A 150 7.31 -22.41 5.67
N ASP A 151 8.62 -22.52 5.89
CA ASP A 151 9.17 -23.58 6.75
C ASP A 151 9.06 -23.16 8.23
N SER A 152 9.14 -24.10 9.17
CA SER A 152 8.90 -23.83 10.61
C SER A 152 9.94 -22.93 11.29
N ASP A 153 10.99 -22.54 10.56
CA ASP A 153 11.95 -21.51 10.98
C ASP A 153 11.53 -20.11 10.46
N ASP A 154 10.50 -20.01 9.59
CA ASP A 154 10.01 -18.78 8.94
C ASP A 154 8.66 -18.25 9.52
N PHE A 155 7.98 -19.03 10.37
CA PHE A 155 6.79 -18.59 11.11
C PHE A 155 6.92 -19.03 12.57
N PRO A 156 7.71 -18.28 13.34
CA PRO A 156 7.68 -18.46 14.76
C PRO A 156 6.30 -18.02 15.30
N ASP A 157 5.99 -18.59 16.45
CA ASP A 157 4.92 -18.20 17.36
C ASP A 157 5.73 -17.99 18.65
N SER A 158 6.44 -16.86 18.68
CA SER A 158 7.58 -16.60 19.55
C SER A 158 7.17 -16.60 21.02
N ASP A 159 5.96 -16.13 21.31
CA ASP A 159 5.34 -16.13 22.63
C ASP A 159 4.47 -17.38 22.92
N ASN A 160 4.12 -18.14 21.88
CA ASN A 160 3.37 -19.38 21.91
C ASN A 160 1.89 -19.22 22.30
N ASP A 161 1.24 -18.10 21.99
CA ASP A 161 -0.17 -17.82 22.31
C ASP A 161 -1.19 -18.35 21.29
N GLY A 162 -0.71 -18.77 20.11
CA GLY A 162 -1.49 -19.34 19.03
C GLY A 162 -1.90 -18.36 17.93
N VAL A 163 -1.44 -17.11 18.00
CA VAL A 163 -1.26 -16.18 16.89
C VAL A 163 0.13 -16.42 16.30
N ILE A 164 0.36 -16.17 15.00
CA ILE A 164 1.70 -16.34 14.40
C ILE A 164 2.36 -14.97 14.32
N ASP A 165 3.68 -14.87 14.51
CA ASP A 165 4.41 -13.58 14.59
C ASP A 165 3.99 -12.60 13.46
N PHE A 166 3.88 -13.08 12.22
CA PHE A 166 3.45 -12.26 11.06
C PHE A 166 2.05 -11.59 11.16
N VAL A 167 1.13 -12.12 11.97
CA VAL A 167 -0.19 -11.52 12.22
C VAL A 167 -0.39 -11.14 13.69
N ASP A 168 0.61 -11.42 14.51
CA ASP A 168 0.73 -10.87 15.85
C ASP A 168 1.11 -9.39 15.73
N GLN A 169 0.70 -8.58 16.70
CA GLN A 169 1.17 -7.20 16.78
C GLN A 169 2.31 -7.04 17.77
N ASP A 170 2.58 -8.06 18.59
CA ASP A 170 3.57 -8.12 19.68
C ASP A 170 4.05 -9.59 19.76
N ASP A 171 4.91 -9.99 18.81
CA ASP A 171 5.20 -11.39 18.50
C ASP A 171 5.87 -12.19 19.64
N ASP A 172 6.51 -11.52 20.59
CA ASP A 172 7.09 -12.10 21.80
C ASP A 172 6.35 -11.73 23.11
N ASN A 173 5.29 -10.92 23.00
CA ASN A 173 4.37 -10.48 24.05
C ASN A 173 5.09 -9.82 25.24
N ASP A 174 6.17 -9.09 24.95
CA ASP A 174 6.93 -8.31 25.93
C ASP A 174 6.28 -6.95 26.25
N GLY A 175 5.27 -6.55 25.46
CA GLY A 175 4.47 -5.35 25.62
C GLY A 175 4.89 -4.18 24.73
N ILE A 176 5.70 -4.43 23.69
CA ILE A 176 6.11 -3.50 22.63
C ILE A 176 5.58 -4.08 21.30
N LEU A 177 5.06 -3.23 20.41
CA LEU A 177 4.55 -3.75 19.12
C LEU A 177 5.68 -3.93 18.11
N ASP A 178 5.61 -4.91 17.21
CA ASP A 178 6.64 -5.19 16.17
C ASP A 178 6.92 -3.96 15.28
N THR A 179 5.86 -3.16 15.03
CA THR A 179 5.96 -1.87 14.32
C THR A 179 6.90 -0.87 15.00
N GLN A 180 7.27 -1.11 16.26
CA GLN A 180 8.20 -0.32 17.07
C GLN A 180 9.64 -0.88 17.07
N GLU A 181 9.95 -1.97 16.36
CA GLU A 181 11.23 -2.68 16.49
C GLU A 181 12.15 -2.55 15.24
N GLY A 182 11.60 -2.48 14.03
CA GLY A 182 12.36 -2.58 12.75
C GLY A 182 13.08 -1.33 12.19
N LEU A 183 13.20 -0.20 12.92
CA LEU A 183 13.74 1.07 12.34
C LEU A 183 14.93 1.70 13.09
N GLU A 184 15.71 0.91 13.84
CA GLU A 184 16.85 1.33 14.68
C GLU A 184 16.52 2.37 15.77
N LEU A 185 15.41 2.27 16.52
CA LEU A 185 15.15 3.22 17.61
C LEU A 185 14.47 2.55 18.81
N ASN A 186 15.18 2.48 19.95
CA ASN A 186 14.58 2.35 21.29
C ASN A 186 13.64 3.52 21.67
N GLN A 187 13.24 4.35 20.70
CA GLN A 187 12.29 5.44 20.80
C GLN A 187 11.68 5.64 19.41
N PHE A 188 10.70 4.81 19.09
CA PHE A 188 9.56 5.22 18.28
C PHE A 188 8.71 6.25 19.04
N ASP A 189 9.36 7.25 19.63
CA ASP A 189 8.66 8.41 20.15
C ASP A 189 8.38 9.29 18.91
N CYS A 190 7.16 9.82 18.81
CA CYS A 190 6.69 10.78 17.82
C CYS A 190 7.45 12.14 17.84
N LEU A 191 8.76 12.13 18.07
CA LEU A 191 9.65 13.29 18.20
C LEU A 191 10.37 13.61 16.89
N VAL A 192 10.18 12.79 15.84
CA VAL A 192 10.64 13.14 14.50
C VAL A 192 9.65 14.15 13.93
N PRO A 193 10.12 15.33 13.47
CA PRO A 193 9.23 16.42 13.09
C PRO A 193 8.36 16.04 11.91
N SER A 194 7.08 16.37 11.99
CA SER A 194 6.16 16.26 10.86
C SER A 194 6.45 17.37 9.84
N LEU A 195 6.21 17.08 8.56
CA LEU A 195 6.15 18.15 7.55
C LEU A 195 4.72 18.63 7.39
N SER A 196 4.53 19.94 7.47
CA SER A 196 3.27 20.63 7.21
C SER A 196 3.34 21.33 5.86
N PHE A 197 2.46 20.94 4.95
CA PHE A 197 2.31 21.60 3.66
C PHE A 197 1.08 22.50 3.76
N GLU A 198 1.32 23.79 4.00
CA GLU A 198 0.29 24.83 4.05
C GLU A 198 0.79 26.10 3.37
N ASP A 199 -0.09 26.81 2.68
CA ASP A 199 0.15 28.15 2.13
C ASP A 199 1.41 28.24 1.22
N GLY A 200 1.70 27.18 0.46
CA GLY A 200 2.89 27.08 -0.39
C GLY A 200 3.03 28.23 -1.40
N GLU A 201 4.06 29.07 -1.26
CA GLU A 201 4.28 30.23 -2.14
C GLU A 201 5.23 29.90 -3.30
N TYR A 202 4.81 30.21 -4.53
CA TYR A 202 5.68 30.11 -5.69
C TYR A 202 6.86 31.08 -5.61
N VAL A 203 8.08 30.54 -5.68
CA VAL A 203 9.30 31.34 -5.71
C VAL A 203 9.45 32.02 -7.07
N LEU A 204 9.19 33.33 -7.08
CA LEU A 204 9.12 34.12 -8.31
C LEU A 204 10.39 34.01 -9.16
N GLY A 205 10.21 33.56 -10.39
CA GLY A 205 11.26 33.52 -11.42
C GLY A 205 11.93 32.16 -11.57
N THR A 206 11.51 31.15 -10.80
CA THR A 206 11.99 29.77 -10.94
C THR A 206 11.26 29.02 -12.05
N GLY A 207 11.96 28.13 -12.73
CA GLY A 207 11.37 27.27 -13.77
C GLY A 207 10.74 28.02 -14.94
N LEU A 208 9.74 27.39 -15.56
CA LEU A 208 9.00 27.93 -16.70
C LEU A 208 7.76 28.77 -16.30
N GLY A 209 7.55 28.98 -15.00
CA GLY A 209 6.36 29.60 -14.43
C GLY A 209 5.60 28.67 -13.48
N PRO A 210 4.63 29.19 -12.71
CA PRO A 210 3.91 28.40 -11.70
C PRO A 210 3.19 27.21 -12.35
N GLY A 211 3.26 26.04 -11.70
CA GLY A 211 2.67 24.78 -12.17
C GLY A 211 3.38 24.13 -13.35
N LEU A 212 4.56 24.64 -13.75
CA LEU A 212 5.33 24.14 -14.88
C LEU A 212 6.70 23.59 -14.45
N LEU A 213 7.33 22.86 -15.35
CA LEU A 213 8.64 22.26 -15.13
C LEU A 213 9.66 23.27 -14.57
N GLY A 214 10.33 22.86 -13.50
CA GLY A 214 11.35 23.63 -12.79
C GLY A 214 10.82 24.66 -11.79
N ALA A 215 9.51 24.87 -11.69
CA ALA A 215 8.96 25.78 -10.69
C ALA A 215 9.25 25.27 -9.28
N VAL A 216 9.58 26.19 -8.38
CA VAL A 216 9.85 25.93 -6.97
C VAL A 216 8.80 26.63 -6.11
N TYR A 217 8.29 25.92 -5.12
CA TYR A 217 7.36 26.41 -4.12
C TYR A 217 8.01 26.30 -2.74
N ARG A 218 7.82 27.30 -1.89
CA ARG A 218 8.29 27.31 -0.51
C ARG A 218 7.10 27.14 0.43
N PHE A 219 7.24 26.19 1.34
CA PHE A 219 6.40 26.03 2.51
C PHE A 219 7.23 26.52 3.70
N GLU A 220 6.86 27.68 4.25
CA GLU A 220 7.60 28.31 5.36
C GLU A 220 7.30 27.61 6.68
N ASN A 221 8.32 27.39 7.52
CA ASN A 221 8.19 26.71 8.82
C ASN A 221 7.50 25.35 8.72
N ALA A 222 7.76 24.64 7.61
CA ALA A 222 7.09 23.38 7.29
C ALA A 222 7.54 22.23 8.21
N VAL A 223 8.70 22.31 8.86
CA VAL A 223 9.18 21.28 9.79
C VAL A 223 8.76 21.65 11.21
N ASN A 224 7.81 20.92 11.79
CA ASN A 224 7.39 21.12 13.18
C ASN A 224 8.31 20.35 14.14
N ASP A 225 9.45 20.92 14.50
CA ASP A 225 10.37 20.38 15.51
C ASP A 225 10.04 20.95 16.90
N ASP A 226 9.27 20.21 17.71
CA ASP A 226 8.98 20.55 19.10
C ASP A 226 10.25 20.72 19.98
N PHE A 227 11.45 20.35 19.49
CA PHE A 227 12.70 20.36 20.24
C PHE A 227 13.62 21.56 19.96
N ASN A 228 13.62 22.12 18.76
CA ASN A 228 14.49 23.24 18.39
C ASN A 228 13.67 24.33 17.72
N ASP A 229 13.74 25.54 18.29
CA ASP A 229 13.20 26.82 17.76
C ASP A 229 13.89 27.25 16.45
N ASP A 230 14.43 26.28 15.69
CA ASP A 230 15.03 26.45 14.37
C ASP A 230 13.95 26.07 13.35
N ASP A 231 13.27 27.08 12.81
CA ASP A 231 12.30 26.90 11.74
C ASP A 231 13.03 26.39 10.47
N TYR A 232 12.56 25.30 9.87
CA TYR A 232 13.03 24.84 8.55
C TYR A 232 11.90 24.95 7.54
N ASP A 233 12.28 25.29 6.31
CA ASP A 233 11.37 25.35 5.19
C ASP A 233 11.45 24.07 4.36
N VAL A 234 10.37 23.77 3.65
CA VAL A 234 10.38 22.76 2.59
C VAL A 234 10.27 23.46 1.24
N LEU A 235 11.22 23.16 0.36
CA LEU A 235 11.16 23.54 -1.05
C LEU A 235 10.65 22.35 -1.86
N LEU A 236 9.55 22.56 -2.59
CA LEU A 236 8.99 21.60 -3.53
C LEU A 236 9.30 22.08 -4.95
N LYS A 237 10.06 21.29 -5.70
CA LYS A 237 10.42 21.56 -7.09
C LYS A 237 9.77 20.57 -8.04
N ILE A 238 9.17 21.09 -9.11
CA ILE A 238 8.64 20.25 -10.18
C ILE A 238 9.80 19.82 -11.09
N VAL A 239 10.20 18.56 -11.03
CA VAL A 239 11.36 18.04 -11.78
C VAL A 239 10.98 17.26 -13.03
N GLU A 240 9.72 16.83 -13.14
CA GLU A 240 9.20 16.15 -14.32
C GLU A 240 7.69 16.38 -14.48
N ILE A 241 7.23 16.55 -15.72
CA ILE A 241 5.81 16.52 -16.09
C ILE A 241 5.67 15.71 -17.38
N ASP A 242 4.82 14.69 -17.37
CA ASP A 242 4.45 13.90 -18.56
C ASP A 242 2.94 13.82 -18.72
N ASN A 243 2.41 14.44 -19.78
CA ASN A 243 0.98 14.44 -20.15
C ASN A 243 0.00 14.76 -19.01
N THR A 244 0.45 15.54 -18.03
CA THR A 244 -0.30 15.94 -16.84
C THR A 244 -0.31 17.45 -16.70
N ILE A 245 -1.43 17.98 -16.20
CA ILE A 245 -1.59 19.37 -15.79
C ILE A 245 -1.76 19.37 -14.27
N ILE A 246 -1.00 20.22 -13.58
CA ILE A 246 -1.20 20.49 -12.16
C ILE A 246 -2.29 21.56 -12.06
N GLU A 247 -3.50 21.17 -11.64
CA GLU A 247 -4.62 22.10 -11.46
C GLU A 247 -4.45 22.88 -10.15
N ILE A 248 -4.08 22.14 -9.10
CA ILE A 248 -3.79 22.66 -7.76
C ILE A 248 -2.55 21.90 -7.27
N LEU A 249 -1.51 22.63 -6.85
CA LEU A 249 -0.30 22.01 -6.29
C LEU A 249 -0.62 21.43 -4.91
N ASP A 250 -1.30 22.24 -4.11
CA ASP A 250 -1.69 21.93 -2.74
C ASP A 250 -3.03 22.62 -2.44
N ASP A 251 -4.03 21.86 -1.99
CA ASP A 251 -5.37 22.35 -1.71
C ASP A 251 -5.58 22.54 -0.21
N ASP A 252 -5.14 23.69 0.31
CA ASP A 252 -5.33 24.08 1.72
C ASP A 252 -6.81 24.22 2.12
N SER A 253 -7.73 24.22 1.15
CA SER A 253 -9.18 24.35 1.39
C SER A 253 -9.90 23.02 1.50
N ALA A 254 -9.26 21.94 1.03
CA ALA A 254 -9.76 20.59 1.13
C ALA A 254 -9.28 19.96 2.46
N GLY A 255 -9.97 20.32 3.54
CA GLY A 255 -10.20 19.30 4.55
C GLY A 255 -10.82 18.09 3.85
N GLY A 256 -10.40 16.87 4.22
CA GLY A 256 -11.09 15.68 3.73
C GLY A 256 -12.61 15.84 3.86
N PRO A 257 -13.43 15.17 3.03
CA PRO A 257 -14.89 15.26 3.12
C PRO A 257 -15.43 15.03 4.55
N ASP A 258 -14.63 14.40 5.43
CA ASP A 258 -14.93 14.18 6.85
C ASP A 258 -14.05 14.95 7.87
N ASP A 259 -13.04 15.73 7.47
CA ASP A 259 -12.18 16.45 8.42
C ASP A 259 -11.58 17.80 7.93
N PRO A 260 -12.11 18.95 8.40
CA PRO A 260 -11.53 20.29 8.17
C PRO A 260 -10.26 20.58 9.00
N SER A 261 -9.65 19.58 9.65
CA SER A 261 -8.45 19.71 10.49
C SER A 261 -7.18 19.05 9.93
N THR A 262 -7.15 18.68 8.64
CA THR A 262 -5.95 18.15 7.94
C THR A 262 -5.24 19.14 6.98
N PRO A 263 -5.17 20.46 7.23
CA PRO A 263 -4.53 21.40 6.30
C PRO A 263 -3.04 21.11 6.07
N ALA A 264 -2.38 20.36 6.96
CA ALA A 264 -0.98 19.99 6.83
C ALA A 264 -0.65 18.95 5.71
N PHE A 265 -1.65 18.37 5.05
CA PHE A 265 -1.44 17.33 4.03
C PHE A 265 -1.09 17.98 2.70
N LEU A 266 -0.12 17.42 1.97
CA LEU A 266 0.08 17.80 0.57
C LEU A 266 -1.05 17.21 -0.28
N GLN A 267 -1.91 18.06 -0.83
CA GLN A 267 -3.07 17.67 -1.62
C GLN A 267 -3.02 18.18 -3.07
N SER A 268 -2.43 17.39 -3.95
CA SER A 268 -2.29 17.75 -5.37
C SER A 268 -3.50 17.31 -6.20
N ALA A 269 -4.12 18.25 -6.91
CA ALA A 269 -5.13 17.95 -7.94
C ALA A 269 -4.48 17.94 -9.33
N LEU A 270 -4.47 16.76 -9.96
CA LEU A 270 -3.75 16.50 -11.20
C LEU A 270 -4.69 16.02 -12.31
N THR A 271 -4.63 16.67 -13.48
CA THR A 271 -5.37 16.27 -14.68
C THR A 271 -4.46 15.52 -15.65
N PHE A 272 -4.73 14.23 -15.84
CA PHE A 272 -3.95 13.31 -16.67
C PHE A 272 -4.58 13.10 -18.04
N THR A 273 -3.77 13.17 -19.09
CA THR A 273 -4.19 12.96 -20.48
C THR A 273 -3.39 11.84 -21.16
N GLY A 274 -3.91 11.30 -22.26
CA GLY A 274 -3.25 10.21 -22.98
C GLY A 274 -3.39 8.85 -22.28
N THR A 275 -2.50 7.92 -22.62
CA THR A 275 -2.45 6.53 -22.10
C THR A 275 -1.07 6.24 -21.54
N GLY A 276 -0.91 5.19 -20.74
CA GLY A 276 0.38 4.80 -20.15
C GLY A 276 0.46 5.25 -18.69
N VAL A 277 1.53 5.96 -18.33
CA VAL A 277 1.79 6.43 -16.96
C VAL A 277 2.06 7.95 -16.90
N PRO A 278 1.15 8.80 -17.42
CA PRO A 278 1.26 10.24 -17.24
C PRO A 278 1.40 10.59 -15.75
N GLY A 279 2.19 11.61 -15.44
CA GLY A 279 2.56 11.91 -14.07
C GLY A 279 3.35 13.18 -13.89
N VAL A 280 3.57 13.53 -12.62
CA VAL A 280 4.41 14.64 -12.19
C VAL A 280 5.34 14.11 -11.11
N THR A 281 6.62 14.48 -11.21
CA THR A 281 7.62 14.16 -10.20
C THR A 281 7.97 15.44 -9.44
N TYR A 282 7.79 15.40 -8.12
CA TYR A 282 8.19 16.44 -7.19
C TYR A 282 9.48 16.04 -6.49
N GLU A 283 10.40 16.99 -6.37
CA GLU A 283 11.56 16.91 -5.49
C GLU A 283 11.30 17.79 -4.27
N PHE A 284 11.36 17.19 -3.10
CA PHE A 284 11.24 17.86 -1.82
C PHE A 284 12.64 18.08 -1.28
N THR A 285 12.90 19.26 -0.73
CA THR A 285 14.16 19.56 -0.08
C THR A 285 13.94 20.37 1.19
N ILE A 286 14.38 19.83 2.32
CA ILE A 286 14.39 20.54 3.59
C ILE A 286 15.59 21.50 3.59
N VAL A 287 15.34 22.76 3.87
CA VAL A 287 16.34 23.84 3.90
C VAL A 287 16.24 24.64 5.20
N ASP A 288 17.32 25.30 5.58
CA ASP A 288 17.28 26.24 6.70
C ASP A 288 16.32 27.41 6.37
N ASP A 289 15.61 27.96 7.36
CA ASP A 289 14.70 29.10 7.18
C ASP A 289 15.34 30.22 6.35
N GLY A 290 14.60 30.66 5.33
CA GLY A 290 15.00 31.76 4.48
C GLY A 290 16.15 31.44 3.50
N GLU A 291 16.53 30.16 3.33
CA GLU A 291 17.57 29.76 2.37
C GLU A 291 17.31 30.37 0.99
N LEU A 292 18.33 30.94 0.35
CA LEU A 292 18.13 31.64 -0.91
C LEU A 292 17.96 30.66 -2.08
N VAL A 293 16.86 30.81 -2.81
CA VAL A 293 16.65 30.13 -4.10
C VAL A 293 17.12 31.04 -5.22
N ASP A 294 18.03 30.55 -6.06
CA ASP A 294 18.49 31.32 -7.22
C ASP A 294 17.48 31.29 -8.38
N VAL A 295 17.76 32.07 -9.43
CA VAL A 295 16.89 32.16 -10.62
C VAL A 295 16.78 30.85 -11.41
N ASP A 296 17.73 29.95 -11.23
CA ASP A 296 17.76 28.64 -11.87
C ASP A 296 17.07 27.57 -10.99
N GLY A 297 16.52 27.99 -9.83
CA GLY A 297 15.85 27.12 -8.87
C GLY A 297 16.82 26.20 -8.13
N ASN A 298 18.04 26.66 -7.88
CA ASN A 298 19.02 25.97 -7.04
C ASN A 298 19.05 26.57 -5.63
N TYR A 299 19.32 25.71 -4.66
CA TYR A 299 19.37 25.99 -3.22
C TYR A 299 20.18 24.88 -2.55
N ASN A 300 20.60 25.08 -1.30
CA ASN A 300 21.33 24.06 -0.54
C ASN A 300 20.39 23.36 0.44
N PRO A 301 20.35 22.01 0.46
CA PRO A 301 19.70 21.28 1.54
C PRO A 301 20.30 21.65 2.89
N SER A 302 19.49 21.57 3.95
CA SER A 302 19.99 21.73 5.32
C SER A 302 21.12 20.73 5.62
N ALA A 303 22.04 21.11 6.50
CA ALA A 303 23.10 20.23 6.96
C ALA A 303 22.60 19.17 7.96
N ASN A 304 21.44 19.40 8.59
CA ASN A 304 20.83 18.47 9.54
C ASN A 304 20.01 17.42 8.80
N ILE A 305 20.41 16.15 8.86
CA ILE A 305 19.72 15.07 8.15
C ILE A 305 18.47 14.67 8.94
N PHE A 306 17.31 14.77 8.30
CA PHE A 306 16.03 14.35 8.82
C PHE A 306 15.65 12.95 8.31
N ARG A 307 14.91 12.22 9.16
CA ARG A 307 14.13 11.06 8.74
C ARG A 307 12.72 11.54 8.46
N ILE A 308 12.19 11.25 7.27
CA ILE A 308 10.88 11.71 6.83
C ILE A 308 10.03 10.49 6.54
N GLY A 309 9.08 10.23 7.45
CA GLY A 309 8.04 9.22 7.28
C GLY A 309 6.72 9.86 6.89
N GLY A 310 5.83 9.07 6.32
CA GLY A 310 4.50 9.54 5.99
C GLY A 310 3.61 8.48 5.35
N THR A 311 2.38 8.88 5.08
CA THR A 311 1.38 8.03 4.44
C THR A 311 0.86 8.68 3.17
N THR A 312 0.88 7.94 2.08
CA THR A 312 0.07 8.25 0.90
C THR A 312 -1.34 7.74 1.14
N TRP A 313 -2.31 8.62 0.98
CA TRP A 313 -3.73 8.37 1.21
C TRP A 313 -4.49 8.37 -0.11
N ASP A 314 -5.73 7.85 -0.05
CA ASP A 314 -6.70 7.93 -1.15
C ASP A 314 -6.20 7.37 -2.48
N CYS A 315 -5.31 6.36 -2.47
CA CYS A 315 -4.82 5.77 -3.71
C CYS A 315 -5.86 4.78 -4.27
N ASP A 316 -6.75 5.28 -5.12
CA ASP A 316 -7.91 4.56 -5.64
C ASP A 316 -7.87 4.37 -7.17
N GLY A 317 -8.76 3.54 -7.71
CA GLY A 317 -8.74 3.26 -9.14
C GLY A 317 -9.84 2.34 -9.65
N THR A 318 -9.88 2.20 -10.96
CA THR A 318 -10.71 1.27 -11.72
C THR A 318 -9.83 0.43 -12.63
N ILE A 319 -10.43 -0.52 -13.35
CA ILE A 319 -9.75 -1.29 -14.40
C ILE A 319 -9.17 -0.41 -15.54
N ASP A 320 -9.73 0.79 -15.76
CA ASP A 320 -9.34 1.68 -16.87
C ASP A 320 -8.28 2.72 -16.47
N PHE A 321 -8.21 3.03 -15.17
CA PHE A 321 -7.25 3.95 -14.60
C PHE A 321 -6.98 3.63 -13.13
N GLN A 322 -5.71 3.55 -12.72
CA GLN A 322 -5.31 3.26 -11.34
C GLN A 322 -4.32 4.33 -10.89
N GLU A 323 -4.60 5.00 -9.78
CA GLU A 323 -3.63 5.89 -9.16
C GLU A 323 -2.38 5.11 -8.75
N SER A 324 -1.24 5.77 -8.83
CA SER A 324 0.04 5.18 -8.52
C SER A 324 1.01 6.24 -8.05
N VAL A 325 1.77 5.91 -7.02
CA VAL A 325 2.83 6.76 -6.51
C VAL A 325 4.15 6.01 -6.62
N ARG A 326 5.23 6.71 -6.96
CA ARG A 326 6.59 6.20 -6.99
C ARG A 326 7.44 6.97 -6.00
N TYR A 327 8.12 6.25 -5.12
CA TYR A 327 9.09 6.75 -4.16
C TYR A 327 10.48 6.43 -4.69
N TYR A 328 11.34 7.45 -4.79
CA TYR A 328 12.68 7.32 -5.33
C TYR A 328 13.67 7.21 -4.18
N ASN A 329 14.37 6.07 -4.08
CA ASN A 329 15.32 5.76 -3.01
C ASN A 329 14.72 5.87 -1.59
N PRO A 330 13.54 5.27 -1.30
CA PRO A 330 13.02 5.24 0.06
C PRO A 330 13.86 4.30 0.92
N SER A 331 13.93 4.59 2.22
CA SER A 331 14.52 3.70 3.22
C SER A 331 13.60 2.53 3.53
N ALA A 332 12.29 2.77 3.55
CA ALA A 332 11.27 1.75 3.74
C ALA A 332 9.95 2.18 3.08
N PHE A 333 9.10 1.22 2.76
CA PHE A 333 7.74 1.44 2.30
C PHE A 333 6.87 0.23 2.66
N GLY A 334 5.56 0.41 2.75
CA GLY A 334 4.68 -0.70 3.12
C GLY A 334 3.22 -0.45 2.83
N LEU A 335 2.45 -1.52 2.90
CA LEU A 335 0.99 -1.50 2.80
C LEU A 335 0.38 -1.95 4.12
N ASP A 336 -0.82 -1.46 4.42
CA ASP A 336 -1.63 -2.02 5.50
C ASP A 336 -2.17 -3.42 5.14
N ASN A 337 -2.74 -4.12 6.12
CA ASN A 337 -3.48 -5.36 5.89
C ASN A 337 -4.81 -5.27 6.64
N PRO A 338 -5.95 -5.25 5.92
CA PRO A 338 -6.09 -5.42 4.47
C PRO A 338 -5.69 -4.20 3.64
N THR A 339 -5.45 -4.41 2.35
CA THR A 339 -5.15 -3.33 1.40
C THR A 339 -5.79 -3.53 0.02
N SER A 340 -6.22 -2.46 -0.61
CA SER A 340 -6.59 -2.43 -2.04
C SER A 340 -5.37 -2.19 -2.95
N LEU A 341 -4.20 -1.93 -2.38
CA LEU A 341 -3.02 -1.52 -3.12
C LEU A 341 -2.14 -2.72 -3.48
N THR A 342 -1.30 -2.51 -4.48
CA THR A 342 -0.20 -3.39 -4.82
C THR A 342 1.10 -2.61 -4.84
N THR A 343 2.20 -3.27 -4.51
CA THR A 343 3.54 -2.71 -4.55
C THR A 343 4.38 -3.33 -5.65
N ASP A 344 5.30 -2.54 -6.19
CA ASP A 344 6.36 -3.03 -7.07
C ASP A 344 7.69 -2.32 -6.83
N MET A 345 8.78 -3.08 -6.81
CA MET A 345 10.14 -2.55 -6.84
C MET A 345 10.55 -2.26 -8.27
N TYR A 346 11.30 -1.17 -8.47
CA TYR A 346 11.80 -0.80 -9.79
C TYR A 346 13.20 -0.20 -9.72
N ASP A 347 13.93 -0.33 -10.82
CA ASP A 347 15.25 0.28 -10.99
C ASP A 347 15.07 1.68 -11.58
N GLU A 348 15.60 2.70 -10.91
CA GLU A 348 15.78 3.98 -11.56
C GLU A 348 16.88 3.89 -12.64
N PRO A 349 16.77 4.64 -13.75
CA PRO A 349 17.82 4.65 -14.76
C PRO A 349 19.17 5.13 -14.22
N GLY A 350 20.04 4.18 -13.85
CA GLY A 350 21.40 4.46 -13.37
C GLY A 350 21.64 4.14 -11.89
N GLU A 351 20.62 3.73 -11.14
CA GLU A 351 20.72 3.24 -9.76
C GLU A 351 20.00 1.87 -9.67
N ASP A 352 20.64 0.87 -9.06
CA ASP A 352 20.10 -0.49 -9.01
C ASP A 352 19.15 -0.65 -7.79
N ASN A 353 17.91 -1.11 -8.02
CA ASN A 353 16.88 -1.52 -7.06
C ASN A 353 16.57 -0.56 -5.90
N ASP A 354 16.48 0.74 -6.18
CA ASP A 354 16.24 1.78 -5.18
C ASP A 354 14.83 2.39 -5.25
N GLY A 355 13.97 2.03 -6.21
CA GLY A 355 12.63 2.58 -6.35
C GLY A 355 11.54 1.69 -5.76
N ALA A 356 10.56 2.28 -5.07
CA ALA A 356 9.34 1.59 -4.63
C ALA A 356 8.08 2.25 -5.19
N GLY A 357 7.15 1.46 -5.71
CA GLY A 357 5.89 1.96 -6.23
C GLY A 357 4.69 1.34 -5.55
N ILE A 358 3.64 2.14 -5.47
CA ILE A 358 2.31 1.72 -5.05
C ILE A 358 1.34 1.97 -6.19
N THR A 359 0.35 1.09 -6.32
CA THR A 359 -0.67 1.14 -7.36
C THR A 359 -2.01 0.73 -6.79
N ALA A 360 -3.02 1.56 -7.02
CA ALA A 360 -4.39 1.30 -6.64
C ALA A 360 -4.95 0.03 -7.27
N GLY A 361 -5.89 -0.59 -6.58
CA GLY A 361 -6.71 -1.68 -7.09
C GLY A 361 -7.87 -1.18 -7.95
N THR A 362 -9.05 -1.74 -7.73
CA THR A 362 -10.30 -1.45 -8.44
C THR A 362 -11.35 -0.74 -7.56
N ALA A 363 -11.00 -0.41 -6.31
CA ALA A 363 -11.83 0.39 -5.43
C ALA A 363 -11.72 1.88 -5.78
N THR A 364 -12.85 2.57 -5.93
CA THR A 364 -12.91 4.03 -6.09
C THR A 364 -13.78 4.66 -5.03
N TYR A 365 -13.36 5.83 -4.54
CA TYR A 365 -14.11 6.67 -3.61
C TYR A 365 -14.25 8.09 -4.18
N ASN A 366 -15.22 8.84 -3.66
CA ASN A 366 -15.48 10.19 -4.14
C ASN A 366 -14.68 11.21 -3.32
N GLY A 367 -13.79 11.95 -3.98
CA GLY A 367 -12.92 12.90 -3.29
C GLY A 367 -11.93 12.18 -2.38
N PHE A 368 -11.34 12.92 -1.45
CA PHE A 368 -10.35 12.37 -0.53
C PHE A 368 -10.95 11.31 0.41
N SER A 369 -10.38 10.11 0.42
CA SER A 369 -10.72 9.05 1.36
C SER A 369 -9.60 8.77 2.36
N THR A 370 -9.95 8.74 3.65
CA THR A 370 -9.08 8.27 4.74
C THR A 370 -9.17 6.76 4.97
N ASN A 371 -9.81 6.02 4.05
CA ASN A 371 -9.95 4.58 4.19
C ASN A 371 -8.57 3.90 4.18
N THR A 372 -8.28 3.16 5.25
CA THR A 372 -6.98 2.53 5.49
C THR A 372 -6.62 1.47 4.47
N ILE A 373 -7.56 0.91 3.71
CA ILE A 373 -7.23 0.00 2.60
C ILE A 373 -6.57 0.72 1.41
N LEU A 374 -6.68 2.05 1.31
CA LEU A 374 -6.16 2.86 0.21
C LEU A 374 -4.83 3.54 0.54
N ARG A 375 -4.24 3.22 1.70
CA ARG A 375 -3.05 3.91 2.19
C ARG A 375 -1.78 3.09 2.06
N SER A 376 -0.66 3.77 1.88
CA SER A 376 0.67 3.15 1.90
C SER A 376 1.66 4.01 2.67
N TYR A 377 2.53 3.35 3.42
CA TYR A 377 3.58 4.00 4.19
C TYR A 377 4.83 4.20 3.32
N PHE A 378 5.55 5.29 3.56
CA PHE A 378 6.88 5.52 3.02
C PHE A 378 7.80 6.14 4.07
N GLN A 379 9.11 5.92 3.92
CA GLN A 379 10.13 6.57 4.71
C GLN A 379 11.35 6.92 3.87
N PHE A 380 11.92 8.09 4.10
CA PHE A 380 13.20 8.55 3.57
C PHE A 380 14.16 8.91 4.72
N SER A 381 15.46 8.68 4.50
CA SER A 381 16.53 9.07 5.44
C SER A 381 17.48 10.07 4.79
N ASN A 382 16.92 11.12 4.18
CA ASN A 382 17.64 12.18 3.50
C ASN A 382 16.81 13.47 3.45
N ASN A 383 17.46 14.62 3.36
CA ASN A 383 16.80 15.93 3.26
C ASN A 383 16.28 16.24 1.88
N GLN A 384 16.68 15.44 0.89
CA GLN A 384 16.22 15.54 -0.48
C GLN A 384 15.69 14.18 -0.91
N PHE A 385 14.41 14.17 -1.28
CA PHE A 385 13.71 12.97 -1.73
C PHE A 385 12.75 13.34 -2.86
N ARG A 386 12.42 12.35 -3.69
CA ARG A 386 11.53 12.54 -4.84
C ARG A 386 10.35 11.61 -4.75
N ILE A 387 9.19 12.12 -5.13
CA ILE A 387 7.96 11.36 -5.23
C ILE A 387 7.30 11.70 -6.56
N ARG A 388 6.86 10.68 -7.28
CA ARG A 388 6.06 10.85 -8.50
C ARG A 388 4.63 10.42 -8.25
N MET A 389 3.70 11.31 -8.54
CA MET A 389 2.26 11.03 -8.60
C MET A 389 1.90 10.76 -10.06
N GLN A 390 1.31 9.60 -10.34
CA GLN A 390 1.06 9.14 -11.71
C GLN A 390 -0.22 8.31 -11.83
N LEU A 391 -0.86 8.37 -13.00
CA LEU A 391 -2.05 7.59 -13.26
C LEU A 391 -1.73 6.50 -14.30
N LYS A 392 -1.83 5.22 -13.93
CA LYS A 392 -1.77 4.12 -14.89
C LYS A 392 -3.09 4.09 -15.66
N LYS A 393 -3.09 4.40 -16.96
CA LYS A 393 -4.31 4.53 -17.77
C LYS A 393 -4.27 3.73 -19.06
N THR A 394 -5.36 3.04 -19.36
CA THR A 394 -5.56 2.32 -20.63
C THR A 394 -6.35 3.15 -21.64
N THR A 395 -7.06 4.19 -21.20
CA THR A 395 -7.92 5.04 -22.04
C THR A 395 -7.33 6.44 -22.23
N THR A 396 -7.65 7.09 -23.34
CA THR A 396 -7.21 8.46 -23.65
C THR A 396 -8.05 9.55 -22.99
N ALA A 397 -9.09 9.18 -22.22
CA ALA A 397 -9.97 10.11 -21.56
C ALA A 397 -9.21 10.92 -20.50
N SER A 398 -9.44 12.23 -20.46
CA SER A 398 -8.90 13.08 -19.40
C SER A 398 -9.49 12.64 -18.06
N GLN A 399 -8.64 12.48 -17.04
CA GLN A 399 -9.07 12.17 -15.68
C GLN A 399 -8.39 13.15 -14.74
N THR A 400 -9.17 13.78 -13.88
CA THR A 400 -8.65 14.60 -12.79
C THR A 400 -8.73 13.77 -11.52
N ARG A 401 -7.64 13.71 -10.78
CA ARG A 401 -7.48 12.90 -9.60
C ARG A 401 -6.82 13.72 -8.49
N LEU A 402 -7.15 13.39 -7.25
CA LEU A 402 -6.63 14.05 -6.05
C LEU A 402 -5.64 13.09 -5.40
N TYR A 403 -4.42 13.55 -5.15
CA TYR A 403 -3.43 12.81 -4.38
C TYR A 403 -3.26 13.50 -3.05
N ALA A 404 -3.18 12.74 -1.97
CA ALA A 404 -3.00 13.27 -0.63
C ALA A 404 -1.90 12.52 0.10
N MET A 405 -1.04 13.28 0.78
CA MET A 405 0.08 12.73 1.54
C MET A 405 0.18 13.41 2.89
N SER A 406 0.25 12.63 3.95
CA SER A 406 0.69 13.07 5.27
C SER A 406 2.18 12.77 5.43
N PHE A 407 2.88 13.63 6.17
CA PHE A 407 4.31 13.49 6.44
C PHE A 407 4.52 13.49 7.94
N THR A 408 4.06 12.42 8.58
CA THR A 408 4.28 12.16 10.00
C THR A 408 4.72 10.71 10.14
N GLN A 409 5.72 10.49 11.01
CA GLN A 409 6.22 9.14 11.24
C GLN A 409 5.27 8.33 12.14
N CYS A 410 4.33 8.98 12.84
CA CYS A 410 3.41 8.30 13.75
C CYS A 410 2.33 7.48 13.05
N ASP A 411 2.03 7.80 11.77
CA ASP A 411 0.95 7.11 11.05
C ASP A 411 1.19 5.60 10.96
N ILE A 412 2.45 5.14 11.03
CA ILE A 412 2.78 3.71 10.99
C ILE A 412 2.18 2.91 12.15
N PHE A 413 1.98 3.52 13.33
CA PHE A 413 1.37 2.81 14.47
C PHE A 413 -0.13 2.60 14.31
N ASP A 414 -0.77 3.36 13.41
CA ASP A 414 -2.17 3.16 13.08
C ASP A 414 -2.36 2.01 12.08
N TYR A 415 -1.28 1.46 11.50
CA TYR A 415 -1.35 0.29 10.61
C TYR A 415 -1.62 -0.96 11.42
N LYS A 416 -2.54 -1.81 10.93
CA LYS A 416 -3.08 -2.92 11.73
C LYS A 416 -2.17 -4.15 11.68
N ALA A 417 -1.63 -4.45 10.52
CA ALA A 417 -0.68 -5.53 10.28
C ALA A 417 0.10 -5.23 8.98
N PRO A 418 0.93 -4.16 8.98
CA PRO A 418 1.55 -3.69 7.77
C PRO A 418 2.53 -4.72 7.20
N THR A 419 2.52 -4.91 5.87
CA THR A 419 3.68 -5.50 5.19
C THR A 419 4.68 -4.38 4.93
N LEU A 420 5.70 -4.27 5.77
CA LEU A 420 6.80 -3.33 5.60
C LEU A 420 7.93 -3.96 4.79
N THR A 421 8.49 -3.22 3.83
CA THR A 421 9.71 -3.60 3.13
C THR A 421 10.77 -2.56 3.46
N ILE A 422 11.84 -3.02 4.10
CA ILE A 422 12.98 -2.19 4.48
C ILE A 422 14.08 -2.37 3.44
N LEU A 423 14.48 -1.27 2.79
CA LEU A 423 15.50 -1.28 1.73
C LEU A 423 16.86 -0.83 2.26
N GLN A 424 16.88 0.00 3.31
CA GLN A 424 18.08 0.56 3.92
C GLN A 424 17.99 0.53 5.45
N GLY A 425 17.75 -0.67 6.00
CA GLY A 425 17.73 -0.96 7.43
C GLY A 425 19.07 -1.47 7.94
N LYS A 426 19.20 -1.54 9.26
CA LYS A 426 20.30 -2.22 9.92
C LYS A 426 19.75 -3.02 11.09
N ASP A 427 19.68 -4.33 10.87
CA ASP A 427 19.53 -5.40 11.86
C ASP A 427 20.33 -5.07 13.15
N THR A 428 19.60 -4.61 14.18
CA THR A 428 20.19 -3.96 15.37
C THR A 428 20.50 -4.96 16.49
N ASP A 429 19.79 -6.07 16.55
CA ASP A 429 19.96 -7.12 17.56
C ASP A 429 20.56 -8.42 16.99
N GLY A 430 20.61 -8.57 15.67
CA GLY A 430 21.47 -9.52 14.96
C GLY A 430 20.82 -10.88 14.68
N ASP A 431 19.51 -10.94 14.57
CA ASP A 431 18.76 -12.18 14.30
C ASP A 431 18.39 -12.37 12.82
N LEU A 432 18.67 -11.36 11.98
CA LEU A 432 18.49 -11.35 10.52
C LEU A 432 17.02 -11.33 10.05
N VAL A 433 16.07 -10.99 10.91
CA VAL A 433 14.67 -10.78 10.55
C VAL A 433 14.37 -9.28 10.71
N ASP A 434 14.08 -8.62 9.58
CA ASP A 434 13.72 -7.19 9.48
C ASP A 434 12.27 -7.07 8.97
#